data_AF-A0A6L8DUW9-F1
#
_entry.id   AF-A0A6L8DUW9-F1
#
_cell.length_a   1.000
_cell.length_b   1.000
_cell.length_c   1.000
_cell.angle_alpha   90.00
_cell.angle_beta   90.00
_cell.angle_gamma   90.00
#
_symmetry.space_group_name_H-M   'P 1'
#
loop_
_entity.id
_entity.type
_entity.pdbx_description
1 polymer ?
#
loop_
_entity_poly.entity_id
_entity_poly.type
_entity_poly.pdbx_seq_one_letter_code
_entity_poly.pdbx_strand_id
1 'polypeptide(L)'
;MTHASSLGRSRTLFVILTLCLFIAISNAQQGRRGIGPDTLPDEPRILGFGDQQFRVVPIKGFFRPSAVDFLPNGDILVAERSGGLRIIRDGVLDPEPIRGMPEVLNSYGGRLGLWDVAV
;
A
#
# COMPACT_ATOMS: atom_id res chain seq x y z
N MET A 1 51.89 -8.13 20.58
CA MET A 1 50.47 -8.27 20.95
C MET A 1 49.63 -7.44 19.98
N THR A 2 48.88 -8.14 19.12
CA THR A 2 47.62 -7.77 18.43
C THR A 2 47.44 -6.36 17.84
N HIS A 3 47.58 -6.26 16.51
CA HIS A 3 47.01 -5.16 15.71
C HIS A 3 46.46 -5.72 14.38
N ALA A 4 45.35 -6.46 14.43
CA ALA A 4 44.67 -6.97 13.23
C ALA A 4 43.17 -7.18 13.50
N SER A 5 42.34 -6.13 13.45
CA SER A 5 40.86 -6.28 13.43
C SER A 5 40.07 -5.01 13.07
N SER A 6 40.64 -4.05 12.33
CA SER A 6 39.94 -2.81 11.96
C SER A 6 39.07 -2.95 10.68
N LEU A 7 39.50 -3.78 9.72
CA LEU A 7 38.89 -3.82 8.38
C LEU A 7 37.54 -4.58 8.32
N GLY A 8 37.32 -5.56 9.20
CA GLY A 8 36.05 -6.30 9.29
C GLY A 8 34.93 -5.47 9.93
N ARG A 9 35.27 -4.66 10.94
CA ARG A 9 34.31 -3.86 11.71
C ARG A 9 33.67 -2.75 10.87
N SER A 10 34.42 -2.16 9.93
CA SER A 10 33.91 -1.15 8.98
C SER A 10 32.94 -1.74 7.96
N ARG A 11 33.16 -2.98 7.50
CA ARG A 11 32.27 -3.65 6.56
C ARG A 11 30.95 -4.04 7.22
N THR A 12 31.02 -4.55 8.45
CA THR A 12 29.83 -4.86 9.25
C THR A 12 29.00 -3.61 9.54
N LEU A 13 29.63 -2.50 9.91
CA LEU A 13 28.94 -1.22 10.15
C LEU A 13 28.26 -0.70 8.89
N PHE A 14 28.91 -0.81 7.73
CA PHE A 14 28.34 -0.37 6.46
C PHE A 14 27.11 -1.20 6.09
N VAL A 15 27.18 -2.53 6.22
CA VAL A 15 26.06 -3.45 5.95
C VAL A 15 24.86 -3.16 6.87
N ILE A 16 25.11 -2.98 8.17
CA ILE A 16 24.07 -2.63 9.14
C ILE A 16 23.42 -1.29 8.77
N LEU A 17 24.22 -0.27 8.44
CA LEU A 17 23.70 1.04 8.06
C LEU A 17 22.83 0.96 6.80
N THR A 18 23.26 0.23 5.76
CA THR A 18 22.45 0.02 4.55
C THR A 18 21.16 -0.76 4.83
N LEU A 19 21.20 -1.77 5.70
CA LEU A 19 20.02 -2.54 6.07
C LEU A 19 19.03 -1.67 6.87
N CYS A 20 19.52 -0.90 7.83
CA CYS A 20 18.71 0.05 8.60
C CYS A 20 18.08 1.12 7.70
N LEU A 21 18.84 1.65 6.73
CA LEU A 21 18.33 2.63 5.78
C LEU A 21 17.24 2.03 4.88
N PHE A 22 17.43 0.80 4.40
CA PHE A 22 16.44 0.11 3.57
C PHE A 22 15.13 -0.16 4.34
N ILE A 23 15.24 -0.58 5.61
CA ILE A 23 14.09 -0.79 6.50
C ILE A 23 13.38 0.54 6.81
N ALA A 24 14.13 1.61 7.06
CA ALA A 24 13.55 2.93 7.34
C ALA A 24 12.77 3.47 6.13
N ILE A 25 13.32 3.35 4.92
CA ILE A 25 12.65 3.75 3.67
C ILE A 25 11.40 2.90 3.43
N SER A 26 11.50 1.57 3.58
CA SER A 26 10.34 0.67 3.45
C SER A 26 9.21 1.00 4.44
N ASN A 27 9.53 1.39 5.68
CA ASN A 27 8.53 1.82 6.66
C ASN A 27 7.93 3.19 6.30
N ALA A 28 8.74 4.13 5.79
CA ALA A 28 8.26 5.45 5.38
C ALA A 28 7.30 5.38 4.18
N GLN A 29 7.47 4.39 3.30
CA GLN A 29 6.57 4.16 2.15
C GLN A 29 5.29 3.39 2.52
N GLN A 30 5.22 2.79 3.71
CA GLN A 30 3.97 2.21 4.19
C GLN A 30 3.06 3.34 4.66
N GLY A 31 2.37 3.98 3.69
CA GLY A 31 1.25 4.87 3.96
C GLY A 31 0.36 4.27 5.04
N ARG A 32 0.00 5.10 6.03
CA ARG A 32 -0.69 4.69 7.28
C ARG A 32 -1.64 3.53 7.02
N ARG A 33 -1.20 2.29 7.30
CA ARG A 33 -2.08 1.13 7.15
C ARG A 33 -3.25 1.26 8.12
N GLY A 34 -4.40 0.68 7.77
CA GLY A 34 -5.52 0.61 8.70
C GLY A 34 -5.05 0.04 10.04
N ILE A 35 -5.54 0.57 11.16
CA ILE A 35 -5.07 0.23 12.52
C ILE A 35 -5.51 -1.20 12.95
N GLY A 36 -6.28 -1.90 12.11
CA GLY A 36 -6.74 -3.27 12.38
C GLY A 36 -5.82 -4.35 11.78
N PRO A 37 -5.87 -5.59 12.31
CA PRO A 37 -5.24 -6.72 11.64
C PRO A 37 -5.80 -6.88 10.23
N ASP A 38 -4.96 -7.28 9.29
CA ASP A 38 -5.44 -7.69 7.97
C ASP A 38 -6.26 -8.97 8.12
N THR A 39 -7.56 -8.87 7.80
CA THR A 39 -8.51 -9.99 7.88
C THR A 39 -8.80 -10.61 6.51
N LEU A 40 -8.22 -10.06 5.43
CA LEU A 40 -8.45 -10.57 4.09
C LEU A 40 -7.59 -11.82 3.84
N PRO A 41 -8.12 -12.84 3.13
CA PRO A 41 -7.32 -14.00 2.73
C PRO A 41 -6.14 -13.58 1.85
N ASP A 42 -5.04 -14.34 1.88
CA ASP A 42 -3.91 -14.12 0.96
C ASP A 42 -4.18 -14.72 -0.42
N GLU A 43 -5.02 -15.76 -0.47
CA GLU A 43 -5.30 -16.50 -1.68
C GLU A 43 -6.67 -16.13 -2.29
N PRO A 44 -6.82 -16.23 -3.62
CA PRO A 44 -8.10 -16.12 -4.29
C PRO A 44 -9.14 -17.10 -3.73
N ARG A 45 -10.38 -16.65 -3.60
CA ARG A 45 -11.49 -17.46 -3.08
C ARG A 45 -12.59 -17.59 -4.12
N ILE A 46 -13.14 -18.79 -4.27
CA ILE A 46 -14.38 -18.99 -5.00
C ILE A 46 -15.53 -18.77 -4.02
N LEU A 47 -16.35 -17.76 -4.27
CA LEU A 47 -17.54 -17.41 -3.51
C LEU A 47 -18.75 -17.47 -4.44
N GLY A 48 -19.93 -17.75 -3.91
CA GLY A 48 -21.13 -17.86 -4.74
C GLY A 48 -22.18 -18.74 -4.11
N PHE A 49 -23.31 -18.87 -4.80
CA PHE A 49 -24.41 -19.73 -4.38
C PHE A 49 -25.00 -20.46 -5.59
N GLY A 50 -25.23 -21.77 -5.44
CA GLY A 50 -25.66 -22.63 -6.53
C GLY A 50 -24.66 -22.59 -7.70
N ASP A 51 -25.19 -22.45 -8.91
CA ASP A 51 -24.39 -22.45 -10.14
C ASP A 51 -23.66 -21.12 -10.40
N GLN A 52 -23.96 -20.06 -9.64
CA GLN A 52 -23.30 -18.78 -9.79
C GLN A 52 -22.09 -18.68 -8.87
N GLN A 53 -20.91 -18.82 -9.46
CA GLN A 53 -19.63 -18.81 -8.77
C GLN A 53 -18.79 -17.62 -9.25
N PHE A 54 -18.14 -16.94 -8.31
CA PHE A 54 -17.26 -15.80 -8.54
C PHE A 54 -15.89 -16.09 -7.96
N ARG A 55 -14.84 -15.77 -8.72
CA ARG A 55 -13.47 -15.76 -8.20
C ARG A 55 -13.16 -14.39 -7.64
N VAL A 56 -13.03 -14.30 -6.32
CA VAL A 56 -12.65 -13.08 -5.60
C VAL A 56 -11.16 -13.09 -5.35
N VAL A 57 -10.46 -12.06 -5.84
CA VAL A 57 -9.02 -11.86 -5.65
C VAL A 57 -8.81 -10.69 -4.69
N PRO A 58 -8.20 -10.90 -3.52
CA PRO A 58 -7.95 -9.84 -2.57
C PRO A 58 -6.77 -8.96 -3.02
N ILE A 59 -6.96 -7.64 -3.01
CA ILE A 59 -5.88 -6.64 -3.17
C ILE A 59 -5.82 -5.84 -1.87
N LYS A 60 -4.63 -5.78 -1.28
CA LYS A 60 -4.40 -5.32 0.10
C LYS A 60 -3.55 -4.04 0.12
N GLY A 61 -3.46 -3.40 1.29
CA GLY A 61 -2.56 -2.25 1.51
C GLY A 61 -3.21 -0.87 1.34
N PHE A 62 -4.54 -0.81 1.28
CA PHE A 62 -5.30 0.44 1.25
C PHE A 62 -5.55 1.02 2.64
N PHE A 63 -5.63 2.35 2.72
CA PHE A 63 -6.10 3.05 3.90
C PHE A 63 -7.47 3.68 3.66
N ARG A 64 -8.53 3.03 4.16
CA ARG A 64 -9.92 3.48 4.04
C ARG A 64 -10.31 3.80 2.58
N PRO A 65 -10.27 2.81 1.67
CA PRO A 65 -10.69 3.02 0.29
C PRO A 65 -12.16 3.44 0.25
N SER A 66 -12.51 4.36 -0.64
CA SER A 66 -13.83 5.00 -0.72
C SER A 66 -14.51 4.84 -2.08
N ALA A 67 -13.75 4.81 -3.18
CA ALA A 67 -14.26 4.62 -4.54
C ALA A 67 -13.23 3.97 -5.46
N VAL A 68 -13.70 3.45 -6.59
CA VAL A 68 -12.87 2.83 -7.64
C VAL A 68 -13.37 3.24 -9.02
N ASP A 69 -12.46 3.36 -9.98
CA ASP A 69 -12.81 3.48 -11.40
C ASP A 69 -11.79 2.76 -12.30
N PHE A 70 -12.23 2.32 -13.47
CA PHE A 70 -11.47 1.52 -14.40
C PHE A 70 -10.96 2.35 -15.57
N LEU A 71 -9.64 2.38 -15.75
CA LEU A 71 -9.03 3.04 -16.89
C LEU A 71 -9.20 2.22 -18.18
N PRO A 72 -9.22 2.85 -19.37
CA PRO A 72 -9.35 2.14 -20.64
C PRO A 72 -8.28 1.07 -20.91
N ASN A 73 -7.12 1.18 -20.27
CA ASN A 73 -6.03 0.20 -20.37
C ASN A 73 -6.18 -0.98 -19.40
N GLY A 74 -7.21 -0.99 -18.55
CA GLY A 74 -7.47 -2.04 -17.56
C GLY A 74 -6.87 -1.79 -16.17
N ASP A 75 -6.09 -0.73 -16.00
CA ASP A 75 -5.64 -0.29 -14.67
C ASP A 75 -6.83 0.21 -13.84
N ILE A 76 -6.72 0.17 -12.52
CA ILE A 76 -7.81 0.55 -11.60
C ILE A 76 -7.34 1.71 -10.73
N LEU A 77 -8.07 2.82 -10.75
CA LEU A 77 -7.92 3.90 -9.79
C LEU A 77 -8.69 3.57 -8.52
N VAL A 78 -8.09 3.86 -7.37
CA VAL A 78 -8.73 3.69 -6.06
C VAL A 78 -8.57 4.98 -5.26
N ALA A 79 -9.69 5.62 -4.92
CA ALA A 79 -9.71 6.75 -4.00
C ALA A 79 -9.58 6.24 -2.56
N GLU A 80 -8.71 6.89 -1.79
CA GLU A 80 -8.61 6.70 -0.35
C GLU A 80 -9.19 7.91 0.36
N ARG A 81 -10.02 7.65 1.37
CA ARG A 81 -10.74 8.69 2.08
C ARG A 81 -9.85 9.74 2.75
N SER A 82 -8.60 9.40 3.03
CA SER A 82 -7.56 10.32 3.51
C SER A 82 -7.21 11.44 2.52
N GLY A 83 -7.61 11.33 1.25
CA GLY A 83 -7.21 12.21 0.15
C GLY A 83 -6.18 11.60 -0.80
N GLY A 84 -5.75 10.35 -0.54
CA GLY A 84 -4.85 9.64 -1.44
C GLY A 84 -5.58 9.13 -2.68
N LEU A 85 -4.88 9.09 -3.81
CA LEU A 85 -5.30 8.36 -5.00
C LEU A 85 -4.28 7.25 -5.26
N ARG A 86 -4.74 6.03 -5.45
CA ARG A 86 -3.91 4.84 -5.68
C ARG A 86 -4.21 4.27 -7.06
N ILE A 87 -3.28 3.50 -7.60
CA ILE A 87 -3.47 2.77 -8.85
C ILE A 87 -3.08 1.30 -8.67
N ILE A 88 -3.89 0.42 -9.23
CA ILE A 88 -3.60 -1.00 -9.38
C ILE A 88 -3.21 -1.22 -10.83
N ARG A 89 -2.06 -1.87 -11.04
CA ARG A 89 -1.54 -2.24 -12.36
C ARG A 89 -1.37 -3.74 -12.40
N ASP A 90 -1.91 -4.39 -13.43
CA ASP A 90 -1.85 -5.85 -13.58
C ASP A 90 -2.31 -6.61 -12.32
N GLY A 91 -3.32 -6.07 -11.62
CA GLY A 91 -3.85 -6.65 -10.38
C GLY A 91 -3.00 -6.40 -9.12
N VAL A 92 -1.91 -5.64 -9.23
CA VAL A 92 -1.00 -5.32 -8.11
C VAL A 92 -1.11 -3.83 -7.75
N LEU A 93 -1.27 -3.54 -6.45
CA LEU A 93 -1.28 -2.17 -5.94
C LEU A 93 0.09 -1.53 -6.09
N ASP A 94 0.15 -0.38 -6.76
CA ASP A 94 1.35 0.46 -6.77
C ASP A 94 1.67 0.91 -5.33
N PRO A 95 2.89 0.66 -4.82
CA PRO A 95 3.26 1.06 -3.47
C PRO A 95 3.22 2.58 -3.29
N GLU A 96 3.47 3.35 -4.35
CA GLU A 96 3.47 4.81 -4.29
C GLU A 96 2.09 5.37 -4.67
N PRO A 97 1.47 6.20 -3.83
CA PRO A 97 0.26 6.93 -4.21
C PRO A 97 0.51 7.87 -5.40
N ILE A 98 -0.52 8.11 -6.21
CA ILE A 98 -0.49 9.13 -7.25
C ILE A 98 -0.28 10.49 -6.59
N ARG A 99 0.74 11.22 -7.06
CA ARG A 99 1.13 12.54 -6.54
C ARG A 99 0.27 13.64 -7.14
N GLY A 100 0.35 14.82 -6.53
CA GLY A 100 -0.35 16.02 -7.01
C GLY A 100 -1.83 16.09 -6.63
N MET A 101 -2.28 15.21 -5.72
CA MET A 101 -3.62 15.34 -5.14
C MET A 101 -3.73 16.62 -4.30
N PRO A 102 -4.87 17.34 -4.38
CA PRO A 102 -5.14 18.46 -3.51
C PRO A 102 -5.24 17.99 -2.05
N GLU A 103 -5.04 18.90 -1.10
CA GLU A 103 -5.30 18.60 0.30
C GLU A 103 -6.80 18.33 0.50
N VAL A 104 -7.12 17.21 1.13
CA VAL A 104 -8.50 16.81 1.42
C VAL A 104 -8.74 16.83 2.92
N LEU A 105 -9.73 17.62 3.33
CA LEU A 105 -10.19 17.63 4.72
C LEU A 105 -10.79 16.28 5.08
N ASN A 106 -10.21 15.59 6.07
CA ASN A 106 -10.61 14.23 6.46
C ASN A 106 -10.90 14.09 7.98
N SER A 107 -11.03 15.20 8.71
CA SER A 107 -10.97 15.28 10.19
C SER A 107 -12.31 15.42 10.92
N TYR A 108 -13.46 15.58 10.25
CA TYR A 108 -14.78 15.67 10.92
C TYR A 108 -15.46 14.31 11.04
N GLY A 109 -15.16 13.57 12.12
CA GLY A 109 -15.98 12.45 12.60
C GLY A 109 -16.28 11.36 11.57
N GLY A 110 -15.41 11.16 10.59
CA GLY A 110 -15.66 10.12 9.60
C GLY A 110 -16.59 10.53 8.44
N ARG A 111 -16.88 11.81 8.19
CA ARG A 111 -17.85 12.21 7.15
C ARG A 111 -17.26 12.92 5.93
N LEU A 112 -16.11 13.57 6.11
CA LEU A 112 -15.38 14.22 5.01
C LEU A 112 -14.32 13.30 4.42
N GLY A 113 -13.85 13.60 3.21
CA GLY A 113 -12.82 12.84 2.53
C GLY A 113 -12.99 12.87 1.02
N LEU A 114 -12.09 12.18 0.33
CA LEU A 114 -12.21 11.91 -1.10
C LEU A 114 -13.17 10.73 -1.23
N TRP A 115 -14.35 10.96 -1.80
CA TRP A 115 -15.44 9.98 -1.83
C TRP A 115 -15.69 9.35 -3.18
N ASP A 116 -15.13 9.92 -4.24
CA ASP A 116 -15.36 9.46 -5.60
C ASP A 116 -14.14 9.69 -6.49
N VAL A 117 -14.09 8.95 -7.59
CA VAL A 117 -13.14 9.11 -8.68
C VAL A 117 -13.85 8.68 -9.98
N ALA A 118 -13.62 9.44 -11.05
CA ALA A 118 -14.18 9.16 -12.36
C ALA A 118 -13.16 9.53 -13.45
N VAL A 119 -13.15 8.81 -14.57
CA VAL A 119 -12.37 9.11 -15.79
C VAL A 119 -13.20 9.34 -17.04
#